data_AF-A0A0E4H3V9-F1
#
_entry.id   AF-A0A0E4H3V9-F1
#
_cell.length_a   1.000
_cell.length_b   1.000
_cell.length_c   1.000
_cell.angle_alpha   90.00
_cell.angle_beta   90.00
_cell.angle_gamma   90.00
#
_symmetry.space_group_name_H-M   'P 1'
#
loop_
_entity.id
_entity.type
_entity.pdbx_description
1 polymer ?
#
loop_
_entity_poly.entity_id
_entity_poly.type
_entity_poly.pdbx_seq_one_letter_code
_entity_poly.pdbx_strand_id
1 'polypeptide(L)'
;MNLRELFPEAVINDQASMGPGWLTIAVEHQFFHFSPDHLSPRELALLELGQPISERMQDAEDSWYQYLLQKKGQVPLKMETVQLIYVEHAHRLSSDLLELFHELLPNLVKVLQVSSTRTVLVLNQEQGLETVELLQDLLPTVESDFGLKLTIFFGNVWAKLQNDDLRQIFDSENQVFSDFVRYKGDEQIISFAQMILWAFSRNLDMGVIPLRIQQLMDDTKDITDIIGTMWQSQGNLVQTAQKLFMHRNSLQYKLDKFQSLSGLNLKNLDDLAFCHLLTLNS
;
A
#
# COMPACT_ATOMS: atom_id res chain seq x y z
N MET A 1 -1.22 35.38 -15.50
CA MET A 1 -0.91 35.35 -16.94
C MET A 1 -1.64 34.16 -17.52
N ASN A 2 -2.50 34.36 -18.52
CA ASN A 2 -3.38 33.30 -19.03
C ASN A 2 -2.64 32.42 -20.04
N LEU A 3 -2.56 31.11 -19.79
CA LEU A 3 -1.93 30.12 -20.70
C LEU A 3 -2.49 30.19 -22.14
N ARG A 4 -3.76 30.61 -22.28
CA ARG A 4 -4.45 30.80 -23.56
C ARG A 4 -3.89 31.91 -24.45
N GLU A 5 -3.19 32.90 -23.88
CA GLU A 5 -2.56 33.98 -24.66
C GLU A 5 -1.18 33.59 -25.20
N LEU A 6 -0.52 32.62 -24.55
CA LEU A 6 0.81 32.13 -24.91
C LEU A 6 0.74 30.97 -25.91
N PHE A 7 -0.32 30.17 -25.90
CA PHE A 7 -0.48 28.98 -26.76
C PHE A 7 -1.86 28.93 -27.43
N PRO A 8 -2.07 29.64 -28.55
CA PRO A 8 -3.35 29.68 -29.25
C PRO A 8 -3.74 28.36 -29.94
N GLU A 9 -2.80 27.42 -30.10
CA GLU A 9 -3.03 26.10 -30.71
C GLU A 9 -3.28 24.97 -29.70
N ALA A 10 -3.34 25.29 -28.40
CA ALA A 10 -3.63 24.31 -27.37
C ALA A 10 -5.09 23.81 -27.45
N VAL A 11 -5.26 22.50 -27.57
CA VAL A 11 -6.58 21.87 -27.57
C VAL A 11 -7.02 21.67 -26.13
N ILE A 12 -8.08 22.36 -25.72
CA ILE A 12 -8.62 22.29 -24.37
C ILE A 12 -9.72 21.23 -24.36
N ASN A 13 -9.56 20.21 -23.52
CA ASN A 13 -10.58 19.18 -23.35
C ASN A 13 -10.67 18.74 -21.88
N ASP A 14 -11.74 18.04 -21.53
CA ASP A 14 -11.95 17.46 -20.20
C ASP A 14 -11.38 16.03 -20.10
N GLN A 15 -10.65 15.58 -21.12
CA GLN A 15 -10.07 14.25 -21.21
C GLN A 15 -8.61 14.27 -20.73
N ALA A 16 -8.28 13.38 -19.79
CA ALA A 16 -6.95 13.33 -19.19
C ALA A 16 -5.84 12.82 -20.13
N SER A 17 -6.16 12.38 -21.35
CA SER A 17 -5.18 11.95 -22.36
C SER A 17 -5.77 11.92 -23.78
N MET A 18 -5.02 12.45 -24.76
CA MET A 18 -5.33 12.40 -26.20
C MET A 18 -4.48 11.38 -26.98
N GLY A 19 -3.74 10.50 -26.29
CA GLY A 19 -2.90 9.45 -26.89
C GLY A 19 -1.40 9.76 -26.90
N PRO A 20 -0.55 8.84 -27.38
CA PRO A 20 0.91 8.80 -27.17
C PRO A 20 1.72 9.83 -27.99
N GLY A 21 1.09 10.89 -28.49
CA GLY A 21 1.74 11.95 -29.26
C GLY A 21 1.35 13.37 -28.83
N TRP A 22 0.66 13.51 -27.69
CA TRP A 22 0.15 14.79 -27.20
C TRP A 22 0.64 15.05 -25.77
N LEU A 23 1.33 16.18 -25.56
CA LEU A 23 1.71 16.63 -24.22
C LEU A 23 0.47 17.21 -23.55
N THR A 24 0.07 16.72 -22.39
CA THR A 24 -1.14 17.18 -21.70
C THR A 24 -0.78 17.84 -20.39
N ILE A 25 -1.28 19.05 -20.14
CA ILE A 25 -1.07 19.79 -18.89
C ILE A 25 -2.43 20.08 -18.27
N ALA A 26 -2.61 19.65 -17.02
CA ALA A 26 -3.80 19.98 -16.26
C ALA A 26 -3.63 21.35 -15.61
N VAL A 27 -4.46 22.32 -15.98
CA VAL A 27 -4.52 23.61 -15.31
C VAL A 27 -5.93 23.79 -14.76
N GLU A 28 -6.02 23.86 -13.43
CA GLU A 28 -7.26 23.95 -12.65
C GLU A 28 -8.25 22.79 -12.89
N HIS A 29 -9.14 22.92 -13.86
CA HIS A 29 -10.21 21.97 -14.20
C HIS A 29 -10.24 21.60 -15.70
N GLN A 30 -9.19 21.97 -16.45
CA GLN A 30 -9.11 21.74 -17.89
C GLN A 30 -7.77 21.10 -18.27
N PHE A 31 -7.81 20.14 -19.18
CA PHE A 31 -6.60 19.56 -19.76
C PHE A 31 -6.26 20.30 -21.05
N PHE A 32 -5.05 20.87 -21.07
CA PHE A 32 -4.47 21.51 -22.24
C PHE A 32 -3.60 20.49 -22.96
N HIS A 33 -3.99 20.09 -24.17
CA HIS A 33 -3.21 19.21 -25.01
C HIS A 33 -2.40 20.04 -26.02
N PHE A 34 -1.11 19.75 -26.10
CA PHE A 34 -0.15 20.37 -27.01
C PHE A 34 0.40 19.32 -27.97
N SER A 35 0.48 19.68 -29.26
CA SER A 35 1.19 18.87 -30.25
C SER A 35 2.68 19.23 -30.22
N PRO A 36 3.60 18.26 -30.07
CA PRO A 36 5.05 18.51 -30.04
C PRO A 36 5.59 19.13 -31.33
N ASP A 37 4.89 19.00 -32.46
CA ASP A 37 5.32 19.54 -33.76
C ASP A 37 5.25 21.08 -33.84
N HIS A 38 4.53 21.71 -32.91
CA HIS A 38 4.26 23.15 -32.91
C HIS A 38 4.92 23.90 -31.74
N LEU A 39 5.72 23.21 -30.93
CA LEU A 39 6.39 23.79 -29.75
C LEU A 39 7.86 24.10 -30.04
N SER A 40 8.28 25.32 -29.74
CA SER A 40 9.70 25.70 -29.82
C SER A 40 10.50 25.06 -28.66
N PRO A 41 11.83 24.86 -28.81
CA PRO A 41 12.67 24.26 -27.77
C PRO A 41 12.63 25.01 -26.42
N ARG A 42 12.35 26.32 -26.44
CA ARG A 42 12.19 27.15 -25.24
C ARG A 42 10.84 26.93 -24.55
N GLU A 43 9.79 26.67 -25.31
CA GLU A 43 8.46 26.39 -24.77
C GLU A 43 8.41 25.00 -24.16
N LEU A 44 9.04 24.00 -24.81
CA LEU A 44 9.29 22.69 -24.20
C LEU A 44 10.04 22.83 -22.87
N ALA A 45 11.11 23.62 -22.82
CA ALA A 45 11.86 23.85 -21.59
C ALA A 45 11.05 24.57 -20.50
N LEU A 46 10.14 25.48 -20.86
CA LEU A 46 9.24 26.16 -19.92
C LEU A 46 8.13 25.25 -19.40
N LEU A 47 7.56 24.40 -20.25
CA LEU A 47 6.57 23.39 -19.85
C LEU A 47 7.23 22.34 -18.94
N GLU A 48 8.45 21.94 -19.26
CA GLU A 48 9.30 21.09 -18.43
C GLU A 48 9.70 21.70 -17.08
N LEU A 49 9.78 23.03 -16.98
CA LEU A 49 10.12 23.76 -15.76
C LEU A 49 8.89 24.06 -14.90
N GLY A 50 7.71 24.17 -15.54
CA GLY A 50 6.42 24.39 -14.88
C GLY A 50 5.74 23.11 -14.39
N GLN A 51 6.18 21.94 -14.88
CA GLN A 51 5.82 20.66 -14.28
C GLN A 51 6.55 20.52 -12.94
N PRO A 52 5.85 20.29 -11.81
CA PRO A 52 6.51 19.87 -10.59
C PRO A 52 7.31 18.59 -10.90
N ILE A 53 8.52 18.50 -10.39
CA ILE A 53 9.51 17.43 -10.65
C ILE A 53 8.90 16.02 -10.49
N SER A 54 7.80 15.87 -9.73
CA SER A 54 7.01 14.64 -9.61
C SER A 54 6.30 14.14 -10.89
N GLU A 55 6.04 14.98 -11.89
CA GLU A 55 5.42 14.53 -13.16
C GLU A 55 6.44 13.92 -14.14
N ARG A 56 7.74 14.19 -13.98
CA ARG A 56 8.82 13.47 -14.70
C ARG A 56 8.96 12.01 -14.26
N MET A 57 8.37 11.62 -13.13
CA MET A 57 8.36 10.23 -12.66
C MET A 57 7.08 9.48 -13.06
N GLN A 58 6.13 10.13 -13.75
CA GLN A 58 4.88 9.55 -14.24
C GLN A 58 4.93 9.34 -15.77
N ASP A 59 6.12 9.08 -16.32
CA ASP A 59 6.23 8.63 -17.70
C ASP A 59 5.46 7.32 -17.86
N ALA A 60 4.75 7.24 -18.99
CA ALA A 60 3.80 6.22 -19.40
C ALA A 60 4.37 4.78 -19.54
N GLU A 61 5.53 4.51 -18.93
CA GLU A 61 6.28 3.25 -18.93
C GLU A 61 6.36 2.56 -17.55
N ASP A 62 5.78 3.15 -16.50
CA ASP A 62 5.80 2.54 -15.16
C ASP A 62 5.01 1.23 -15.14
N SER A 63 5.76 0.13 -15.23
CA SER A 63 5.22 -1.22 -15.29
C SER A 63 4.34 -1.55 -14.06
N TRP A 64 4.58 -0.89 -12.91
CA TRP A 64 3.75 -1.00 -11.70
C TRP A 64 2.38 -0.32 -11.84
N TYR A 65 2.32 0.85 -12.48
CA TYR A 65 1.07 1.57 -12.74
C TYR A 65 0.20 0.78 -13.74
N GLN A 66 0.82 0.24 -14.79
CA GLN A 66 0.12 -0.63 -15.75
C GLN A 66 -0.37 -1.92 -15.07
N TYR A 67 0.46 -2.52 -14.23
CA TYR A 67 0.15 -3.78 -13.55
C TYR A 67 -0.99 -3.65 -12.53
N LEU A 68 -0.95 -2.64 -11.64
CA LEU A 68 -1.93 -2.47 -10.57
C LEU A 68 -3.20 -1.73 -11.03
N LEU A 69 -3.07 -0.62 -11.76
CA LEU A 69 -4.23 0.21 -12.14
C LEU A 69 -4.83 -0.17 -13.50
N GLN A 70 -4.00 -0.47 -14.50
CA GLN A 70 -4.51 -0.83 -15.83
C GLN A 70 -4.80 -2.32 -16.00
N LYS A 71 -4.52 -3.13 -14.96
CA LYS A 71 -4.64 -4.60 -14.97
C LYS A 71 -3.93 -5.24 -16.18
N LYS A 72 -2.85 -4.62 -16.66
CA LYS A 72 -2.09 -5.03 -17.84
C LYS A 72 -0.63 -5.22 -17.45
N GLY A 73 -0.04 -6.34 -17.87
CA GLY A 73 1.37 -6.67 -17.61
C GLY A 73 1.58 -7.68 -16.48
N GLN A 74 2.84 -8.02 -16.24
CA GLN A 74 3.30 -8.91 -15.17
C GLN A 74 3.94 -8.09 -14.05
N VAL A 75 4.14 -8.69 -12.87
CA VAL A 75 4.83 -8.00 -11.77
C VAL A 75 6.20 -7.54 -12.28
N PRO A 76 6.52 -6.23 -12.23
CA PRO A 76 7.75 -5.70 -12.82
C PRO A 76 9.03 -6.21 -12.14
N LEU A 77 8.91 -6.58 -10.87
CA LEU A 77 10.02 -7.03 -10.04
C LEU A 77 9.64 -8.34 -9.34
N LYS A 78 10.40 -9.42 -9.56
CA LYS A 78 10.25 -10.65 -8.77
C LYS A 78 10.80 -10.39 -7.38
N MET A 79 9.92 -10.05 -6.46
CA MET A 79 10.24 -9.83 -5.05
C MET A 79 9.78 -11.03 -4.25
N GLU A 80 10.58 -11.49 -3.29
CA GLU A 80 10.16 -12.60 -2.44
C GLU A 80 9.11 -12.16 -1.42
N THR A 81 9.19 -10.90 -0.97
CA THR A 81 8.25 -10.28 -0.04
C THR A 81 7.93 -8.85 -0.45
N VAL A 82 6.65 -8.48 -0.39
CA VAL A 82 6.18 -7.13 -0.71
C VAL A 82 5.20 -6.66 0.34
N GLN A 83 5.27 -5.38 0.67
CA GLN A 83 4.30 -4.72 1.53
C GLN A 83 3.75 -3.49 0.83
N LEU A 84 2.44 -3.29 0.96
CA LEU A 84 1.73 -2.13 0.43
C LEU A 84 1.34 -1.24 1.60
N ILE A 85 1.73 0.03 1.54
CA ILE A 85 1.32 1.04 2.52
C ILE A 85 0.45 2.05 1.81
N TYR A 86 -0.75 2.28 2.33
CA TYR A 86 -1.73 3.18 1.75
C TYR A 86 -1.76 4.45 2.58
N VAL A 87 -1.58 5.59 1.93
CA VAL A 87 -1.56 6.91 2.55
C VAL A 87 -2.70 7.71 1.95
N GLU A 88 -3.71 7.98 2.77
CA GLU A 88 -4.77 8.93 2.45
C GLU A 88 -4.37 10.32 2.92
N HIS A 89 -4.56 11.31 2.06
CA HIS A 89 -4.23 12.71 2.30
C HIS A 89 -5.35 13.61 1.79
N ALA A 90 -5.59 14.73 2.48
CA ALA A 90 -6.61 15.70 2.05
C ALA A 90 -6.19 16.49 0.80
N HIS A 91 -4.88 16.65 0.60
CA HIS A 91 -4.27 17.42 -0.46
C HIS A 91 -3.08 16.66 -1.05
N ARG A 92 -2.84 16.83 -2.36
CA ARG A 92 -1.74 16.19 -3.09
C ARG A 92 -0.42 16.38 -2.32
N LEU A 93 0.25 15.27 -2.04
CA LEU A 93 1.56 15.27 -1.38
C LEU A 93 2.55 16.14 -2.17
N SER A 94 3.28 17.00 -1.47
CA SER A 94 4.36 17.79 -2.04
C SER A 94 5.51 16.89 -2.49
N SER A 95 6.33 17.38 -3.43
CA SER A 95 7.58 16.71 -3.83
C SER A 95 8.47 16.41 -2.63
N ASP A 96 8.57 17.36 -1.70
CA ASP A 96 9.45 17.30 -0.54
C ASP A 96 9.04 16.17 0.42
N LEU A 97 7.74 15.92 0.56
CA LEU A 97 7.22 14.83 1.38
C LEU A 97 7.47 13.47 0.70
N LEU A 98 7.39 13.41 -0.63
CA LEU A 98 7.75 12.20 -1.38
C LEU A 98 9.25 11.88 -1.29
N GLU A 99 10.11 12.90 -1.36
CA GLU A 99 11.56 12.77 -1.14
C GLU A 99 11.86 12.30 0.28
N LEU A 100 11.19 12.88 1.28
CA LEU A 100 11.28 12.42 2.67
C LEU A 100 10.92 10.93 2.79
N PHE A 101 9.84 10.45 2.16
CA PHE A 101 9.53 9.02 2.19
C PHE A 101 10.61 8.16 1.54
N HIS A 102 11.24 8.62 0.45
CA HIS A 102 12.37 7.92 -0.16
C HIS A 102 13.61 7.88 0.75
N GLU A 103 13.86 8.93 1.53
CA GLU A 103 14.97 8.97 2.49
C GLU A 103 14.69 8.13 3.74
N LEU A 104 13.46 8.15 4.24
CA LEU A 104 13.04 7.41 5.43
C LEU A 104 12.91 5.90 5.18
N LEU A 105 12.53 5.52 3.97
CA LEU A 105 12.21 4.14 3.60
C LEU A 105 13.20 3.65 2.55
N PRO A 106 14.38 3.14 2.95
CA PRO A 106 15.38 2.63 2.00
C PRO A 106 14.87 1.42 1.20
N ASN A 107 13.81 0.77 1.67
CA ASN A 107 13.10 -0.32 1.02
C ASN A 107 11.94 0.12 0.12
N LEU A 108 11.70 1.43 -0.03
CA LEU A 108 10.67 1.95 -0.93
C LEU A 108 11.06 1.69 -2.38
N VAL A 109 10.33 0.79 -3.03
CA VAL A 109 10.53 0.45 -4.44
C VAL A 109 9.86 1.48 -5.33
N LYS A 110 8.62 1.83 -5.02
CA LYS A 110 7.84 2.76 -5.85
C LYS A 110 6.75 3.46 -5.04
N VAL A 111 6.50 4.71 -5.41
CA VAL A 111 5.32 5.47 -5.00
C VAL A 111 4.33 5.53 -6.16
N LEU A 112 3.08 5.17 -5.89
CA LEU A 112 1.98 5.16 -6.85
C LEU A 112 0.88 6.09 -6.38
N GLN A 113 0.53 7.08 -7.18
CA GLN A 113 -0.65 7.91 -6.91
C GLN A 113 -1.87 7.22 -7.49
N VAL A 114 -2.73 6.68 -6.61
CA VAL A 114 -3.97 5.98 -7.01
C VAL A 114 -5.09 6.99 -7.24
N SER A 115 -5.13 8.08 -6.48
CA SER A 115 -6.10 9.16 -6.63
C SER A 115 -5.51 10.48 -6.13
N SER A 116 -6.21 11.59 -6.36
CA SER A 116 -5.79 12.91 -5.87
C SER A 116 -5.68 12.99 -4.34
N THR A 117 -6.34 12.08 -3.62
CA THR A 117 -6.32 11.96 -2.15
C THR A 117 -5.65 10.68 -1.64
N ARG A 118 -5.11 9.84 -2.53
CA ARG A 118 -4.55 8.54 -2.15
C ARG A 118 -3.26 8.22 -2.86
N THR A 119 -2.25 7.89 -2.06
CA THR A 119 -0.95 7.43 -2.49
C THR A 119 -0.70 6.03 -1.92
N VAL A 120 -0.10 5.15 -2.70
CA VAL A 120 0.31 3.81 -2.28
C VAL A 120 1.81 3.69 -2.43
N LEU A 121 2.47 3.31 -1.35
CA LEU A 121 3.89 3.02 -1.28
C LEU A 121 4.07 1.51 -1.41
N VAL A 122 4.91 1.09 -2.35
CA VAL A 122 5.28 -0.32 -2.56
C VAL A 122 6.68 -0.53 -1.97
N LEU A 123 6.78 -1.38 -0.95
CA LEU A 123 8.03 -1.62 -0.22
C LEU A 123 8.50 -3.06 -0.40
N ASN A 124 9.83 -3.22 -0.48
CA ASN A 124 10.50 -4.52 -0.40
C ASN A 124 10.79 -4.89 1.05
N GLN A 125 10.09 -5.87 1.62
CA GLN A 125 10.32 -6.27 3.01
C GLN A 125 11.35 -7.39 3.19
N GLU A 126 12.18 -7.67 2.17
CA GLU A 126 13.24 -8.69 2.28
C GLU A 126 14.25 -8.40 3.40
N GLN A 127 14.43 -7.12 3.76
CA GLN A 127 15.34 -6.70 4.83
C GLN A 127 14.69 -6.67 6.22
N GLY A 128 13.38 -6.92 6.33
CA GLY A 128 12.67 -6.97 7.62
C GLY A 128 12.74 -5.66 8.41
N LEU A 129 12.50 -4.52 7.75
CA LEU A 129 12.53 -3.21 8.41
C LEU A 129 11.24 -2.97 9.20
N GLU A 130 11.37 -2.45 10.42
CA GLU A 130 10.27 -2.02 11.29
C GLU A 130 9.67 -0.68 10.82
N THR A 131 9.21 -0.66 9.57
CA THR A 131 8.65 0.51 8.90
C THR A 131 7.44 1.09 9.63
N VAL A 132 6.66 0.25 10.31
CA VAL A 132 5.47 0.67 11.06
C VAL A 132 5.85 1.58 12.23
N GLU A 133 6.83 1.17 13.04
CA GLU A 133 7.25 1.92 14.23
C GLU A 133 7.94 3.22 13.84
N LEU A 134 8.83 3.17 12.84
CA LEU A 134 9.50 4.35 12.30
C LEU A 134 8.49 5.40 11.81
N LEU A 135 7.51 4.99 11.00
CA LEU A 135 6.50 5.91 10.49
C LEU A 135 5.54 6.38 11.58
N GLN A 136 5.21 5.53 12.57
CA GLN A 136 4.40 5.94 13.72
C GLN A 136 5.05 7.07 14.52
N ASP A 137 6.35 6.99 14.76
CA ASP A 137 7.09 7.99 15.52
C ASP A 137 7.29 9.29 14.74
N LEU A 138 7.44 9.20 13.41
CA LEU A 138 7.70 10.35 12.55
C LEU A 138 6.42 11.04 12.06
N LEU A 139 5.29 10.34 11.99
CA LEU A 139 4.04 10.87 11.43
C LEU A 139 3.63 12.21 12.07
N PRO A 140 3.62 12.39 13.40
CA PRO A 140 3.20 13.64 14.01
C PRO A 140 4.11 14.83 13.63
N THR A 141 5.40 14.56 13.43
CA THR A 141 6.37 15.58 12.99
C THR A 141 6.10 15.96 11.53
N VAL A 142 5.88 14.97 10.65
CA VAL A 142 5.54 15.19 9.25
C VAL A 142 4.22 15.95 9.12
N GLU A 143 3.18 15.56 9.86
CA GLU A 143 1.90 16.27 9.83
C GLU A 143 2.01 17.72 10.32
N SER A 144 2.85 17.98 11.33
CA SER A 144 3.10 19.33 11.85
C SER A 144 3.90 20.19 10.86
N ASP A 145 4.95 19.64 10.26
CA ASP A 145 5.84 20.37 9.35
C ASP A 145 5.14 20.69 8.02
N PHE A 146 4.31 19.77 7.52
CA PHE A 146 3.59 19.92 6.26
C PHE A 146 2.15 20.43 6.44
N GLY A 147 1.66 20.55 7.67
CA GLY A 147 0.34 21.10 8.00
C GLY A 147 -0.83 20.31 7.42
N LEU A 148 -0.70 18.99 7.32
CA LEU A 148 -1.70 18.11 6.70
C LEU A 148 -1.94 16.86 7.53
N LYS A 149 -3.18 16.38 7.54
CA LYS A 149 -3.57 15.14 8.22
C LYS A 149 -3.36 13.96 7.28
N LEU A 150 -2.62 12.95 7.72
CA LEU A 150 -2.37 11.72 6.99
C LEU A 150 -3.07 10.55 7.69
N THR A 151 -3.76 9.73 6.92
CA THR A 151 -4.20 8.41 7.38
C THR A 151 -3.38 7.35 6.66
N ILE A 152 -2.53 6.67 7.41
CA ILE A 152 -1.66 5.60 6.93
C ILE A 152 -2.26 4.25 7.32
N PHE A 153 -2.47 3.42 6.32
CA PHE A 153 -2.78 2.02 6.48
C PHE A 153 -1.59 1.16 6.09
N PHE A 154 -1.13 0.36 7.04
CA PHE A 154 -0.06 -0.60 6.83
C PHE A 154 -0.67 -1.93 6.38
N GLY A 155 -0.56 -2.21 5.09
CA GLY A 155 -0.93 -3.50 4.52
C GLY A 155 -0.03 -4.63 5.04
N ASN A 156 -0.46 -5.86 4.77
CA ASN A 156 0.26 -7.04 5.22
C ASN A 156 1.55 -7.25 4.42
N VAL A 157 2.51 -7.97 5.01
CA VAL A 157 3.70 -8.43 4.28
C VAL A 157 3.36 -9.73 3.59
N TRP A 158 3.30 -9.71 2.27
CA TRP A 158 2.94 -10.85 1.47
C TRP A 158 4.19 -11.51 0.88
N ALA A 159 4.41 -12.77 1.22
CA ALA A 159 5.50 -13.58 0.67
C ALA A 159 5.03 -14.47 -0.49
N LYS A 160 5.92 -14.74 -1.45
CA LYS A 160 5.72 -15.72 -2.54
C LYS A 160 4.41 -15.53 -3.32
N LEU A 161 4.12 -14.29 -3.71
CA LEU A 161 2.91 -13.99 -4.48
C LEU A 161 3.04 -14.42 -5.94
N GLN A 162 1.96 -14.96 -6.51
CA GLN A 162 1.85 -15.15 -7.95
C GLN A 162 1.39 -13.86 -8.64
N ASN A 163 1.57 -13.81 -9.97
CA ASN A 163 1.29 -12.63 -10.80
C ASN A 163 -0.14 -12.09 -10.73
N ASP A 164 -1.15 -12.86 -10.31
CA ASP A 164 -2.52 -12.34 -10.15
C ASP A 164 -2.90 -12.13 -8.67
N ASP A 165 -2.18 -12.76 -7.75
CA ASP A 165 -2.45 -12.68 -6.31
C ASP A 165 -2.26 -11.24 -5.81
N LEU A 166 -1.16 -10.58 -6.20
CA LEU A 166 -0.87 -9.22 -5.73
C LEU A 166 -1.92 -8.20 -6.20
N ARG A 167 -2.44 -8.36 -7.43
CA ARG A 167 -3.53 -7.51 -7.94
C ARG A 167 -4.81 -7.68 -7.14
N GLN A 168 -5.20 -8.93 -6.88
CA GLN A 168 -6.42 -9.22 -6.13
C GLN A 168 -6.31 -8.75 -4.68
N ILE A 169 -5.14 -8.91 -4.07
CA ILE A 169 -4.83 -8.40 -2.73
C ILE A 169 -4.91 -6.87 -2.71
N PHE A 170 -4.26 -6.19 -3.67
CA PHE A 170 -4.32 -4.74 -3.79
C PHE A 170 -5.77 -4.25 -3.94
N ASP A 171 -6.55 -4.85 -4.83
CA ASP A 171 -7.96 -4.49 -5.03
C ASP A 171 -8.75 -4.67 -3.72
N SER A 172 -8.52 -5.79 -3.00
CA SER A 172 -9.18 -6.10 -1.73
C SER A 172 -8.79 -5.13 -0.61
N GLU A 173 -7.49 -4.91 -0.39
CA GLU A 173 -6.97 -3.99 0.63
C GLU A 173 -7.41 -2.55 0.35
N ASN A 174 -7.35 -2.11 -0.91
CA ASN A 174 -7.77 -0.78 -1.31
C ASN A 174 -9.29 -0.58 -1.11
N GLN A 175 -10.11 -1.61 -1.34
CA GLN A 175 -11.54 -1.56 -1.07
C GLN A 175 -11.82 -1.45 0.44
N VAL A 176 -11.24 -2.33 1.25
CA VAL A 176 -11.44 -2.30 2.71
C VAL A 176 -10.94 -0.97 3.30
N PHE A 177 -9.83 -0.44 2.78
CA PHE A 177 -9.30 0.85 3.23
C PHE A 177 -10.22 2.02 2.83
N SER A 178 -10.78 1.99 1.62
CA SER A 178 -11.77 2.98 1.18
C SER A 178 -12.99 3.00 2.09
N ASP A 179 -13.50 1.82 2.45
CA ASP A 179 -14.62 1.71 3.38
C ASP A 179 -14.20 2.23 4.76
N PHE A 180 -13.05 1.81 5.26
CA PHE A 180 -12.52 2.27 6.56
C PHE A 180 -12.45 3.80 6.66
N VAL A 181 -11.83 4.48 5.68
CA VAL A 181 -11.69 5.94 5.65
C VAL A 181 -13.05 6.64 5.71
N ARG A 182 -14.07 6.10 5.03
CA ARG A 182 -15.44 6.63 5.06
C ARG A 182 -16.11 6.53 6.42
N TYR A 183 -15.77 5.52 7.22
CA TYR A 183 -16.46 5.23 8.48
C TYR A 183 -15.72 5.69 9.73
N LYS A 184 -14.38 5.60 9.77
CA LYS A 184 -13.63 5.80 11.01
C LYS A 184 -12.92 7.15 11.13
N GLY A 185 -12.75 7.91 10.05
CA GLY A 185 -12.46 9.37 9.96
C GLY A 185 -11.30 10.02 10.75
N ASP A 186 -10.84 9.40 11.84
CA ASP A 186 -9.96 10.01 12.84
C ASP A 186 -8.75 9.15 13.22
N GLU A 187 -8.73 7.85 12.92
CA GLU A 187 -7.51 7.07 13.11
C GLU A 187 -6.47 7.44 12.05
N GLN A 188 -5.31 7.89 12.52
CA GLN A 188 -4.18 8.28 11.67
C GLN A 188 -3.38 7.07 11.20
N ILE A 189 -3.30 6.01 12.01
CA ILE A 189 -2.49 4.83 11.71
C ILE A 189 -3.28 3.59 12.01
N ILE A 190 -3.39 2.70 11.03
CA ILE A 190 -4.11 1.42 11.16
C ILE A 190 -3.22 0.28 10.65
N SER A 191 -3.11 -0.77 11.45
CA SER A 191 -2.45 -2.00 11.05
C SER A 191 -3.38 -2.91 10.23
N PHE A 192 -2.79 -3.80 9.45
CA PHE A 192 -3.52 -4.81 8.69
C PHE A 192 -4.53 -5.58 9.53
N ALA A 193 -4.12 -6.17 10.67
CA ALA A 193 -5.04 -6.96 11.48
C ALA A 193 -6.19 -6.14 12.06
N GLN A 194 -5.95 -4.90 12.49
CA GLN A 194 -7.02 -4.04 13.01
C GLN A 194 -8.06 -3.70 11.95
N MET A 195 -7.60 -3.38 10.75
CA MET A 195 -8.46 -3.10 9.60
C MET A 195 -9.30 -4.32 9.23
N ILE A 196 -8.69 -5.50 9.16
CA ILE A 196 -9.39 -6.73 8.82
C ILE A 196 -10.34 -7.17 9.92
N LEU A 197 -9.98 -7.05 11.20
CA LEU A 197 -10.89 -7.29 12.33
C LEU A 197 -12.10 -6.35 12.28
N TRP A 198 -11.87 -5.08 11.95
CA TRP A 198 -12.95 -4.12 11.75
C TRP A 198 -13.84 -4.52 10.57
N ALA A 199 -13.26 -4.92 9.43
CA ALA A 199 -14.00 -5.40 8.27
C ALA A 199 -14.84 -6.64 8.59
N PHE A 200 -14.24 -7.59 9.32
CA PHE A 200 -14.89 -8.80 9.81
C PHE A 200 -16.08 -8.48 10.71
N SER A 201 -15.93 -7.56 11.66
CA SER A 201 -17.01 -7.14 12.57
C SER A 201 -18.22 -6.54 11.85
N ARG A 202 -18.04 -6.04 10.62
CA ARG A 202 -19.09 -5.42 9.80
C ARG A 202 -19.56 -6.30 8.65
N ASN A 203 -19.07 -7.55 8.56
CA ASN A 203 -19.33 -8.47 7.45
C ASN A 203 -19.02 -7.85 6.08
N LEU A 204 -17.93 -7.07 5.98
CA LEU A 204 -17.46 -6.53 4.71
C LEU A 204 -16.79 -7.61 3.88
N ASP A 205 -16.87 -7.45 2.56
CA ASP A 205 -16.14 -8.29 1.62
C ASP A 205 -14.64 -7.96 1.69
N MET A 206 -13.85 -8.93 2.14
CA MET A 206 -12.39 -8.84 2.23
C MET A 206 -11.69 -9.51 1.02
N GLY A 207 -12.48 -9.93 0.02
CA GLY A 207 -11.99 -10.56 -1.19
C GLY A 207 -11.16 -11.80 -0.91
N VAL A 208 -9.94 -11.82 -1.46
CA VAL A 208 -9.06 -13.01 -1.42
C VAL A 208 -8.21 -13.11 -0.15
N ILE A 209 -8.20 -12.08 0.68
CA ILE A 209 -7.32 -11.97 1.85
C ILE A 209 -7.55 -13.12 2.84
N PRO A 210 -8.78 -13.40 3.33
CA PRO A 210 -9.02 -14.47 4.30
C PRO A 210 -8.65 -15.85 3.73
N LEU A 211 -9.01 -16.10 2.48
CA LEU A 211 -8.73 -17.36 1.79
C LEU A 211 -7.22 -17.61 1.67
N ARG A 212 -6.44 -16.56 1.36
CA ARG A 212 -4.99 -16.68 1.23
C ARG A 212 -4.32 -16.98 2.56
N ILE A 213 -4.74 -16.33 3.65
CA ILE A 213 -4.20 -16.60 4.97
C ILE A 213 -4.59 -18.01 5.44
N GLN A 214 -5.81 -18.46 5.16
CA GLN A 214 -6.23 -19.84 5.42
C GLN A 214 -5.37 -20.86 4.67
N GLN A 215 -5.08 -20.65 3.38
CA GLN A 215 -4.17 -21.51 2.63
C GLN A 215 -2.77 -21.59 3.26
N LEU A 216 -2.22 -20.46 3.70
CA LEU A 216 -0.91 -20.42 4.39
C LEU A 216 -0.95 -21.13 5.74
N MET A 217 -2.10 -21.11 6.42
CA MET A 217 -2.31 -21.87 7.64
C MET A 217 -2.35 -23.38 7.37
N ASP A 218 -3.08 -23.81 6.34
CA ASP A 218 -3.17 -25.22 5.97
C ASP A 218 -1.81 -25.79 5.52
N ASP A 219 -1.01 -24.99 4.82
CA ASP A 219 0.37 -25.35 4.42
C ASP A 219 1.33 -25.46 5.62
N THR A 220 1.02 -24.78 6.74
CA THR A 220 1.87 -24.74 7.93
C THR A 220 1.39 -25.76 8.96
N LYS A 221 2.04 -26.92 9.00
CA LYS A 221 1.70 -28.01 9.93
C LYS A 221 1.59 -27.55 11.39
N ASP A 222 0.49 -27.96 12.02
CA ASP A 222 0.13 -27.71 13.41
C ASP A 222 -0.12 -26.23 13.77
N ILE A 223 -0.15 -25.31 12.79
CA ILE A 223 -0.32 -23.88 13.10
C ILE A 223 -1.72 -23.58 13.65
N THR A 224 -2.75 -24.26 13.14
CA THR A 224 -4.14 -24.12 13.60
C THR A 224 -4.25 -24.49 15.09
N ASP A 225 -3.63 -25.59 15.50
CA ASP A 225 -3.57 -26.02 16.89
C ASP A 225 -2.75 -25.05 17.76
N ILE A 226 -1.65 -24.51 17.21
CA ILE A 226 -0.84 -23.47 17.85
C ILE A 226 -1.68 -22.21 18.09
N ILE A 227 -2.38 -21.70 17.06
CA ILE A 227 -3.24 -20.50 17.14
C ILE A 227 -4.31 -20.72 18.21
N GLY A 228 -5.04 -21.83 18.15
CA GLY A 228 -6.09 -22.14 19.13
C GLY A 228 -5.57 -22.23 20.57
N THR A 229 -4.42 -22.89 20.78
CA THR A 229 -3.82 -23.02 22.11
C THR A 229 -3.22 -21.71 22.61
N MET A 230 -2.67 -20.91 21.71
CA MET A 230 -2.12 -19.59 22.02
C MET A 230 -3.22 -18.62 22.39
N TRP A 231 -4.37 -18.66 21.71
CA TRP A 231 -5.57 -17.91 22.06
C TRP A 231 -6.09 -18.29 23.46
N GLN A 232 -6.23 -19.59 23.74
CA GLN A 232 -6.62 -20.09 25.07
C GLN A 232 -5.62 -19.71 26.18
N SER A 233 -4.37 -19.44 25.81
CA SER A 233 -3.31 -19.02 26.73
C SER A 233 -3.10 -17.51 26.71
N GLN A 234 -4.02 -16.74 26.13
CA GLN A 234 -4.00 -15.27 26.07
C GLN A 234 -2.70 -14.71 25.44
N GLY A 235 -2.17 -15.39 24.42
CA GLY A 235 -0.90 -15.02 23.78
C GLY A 235 0.35 -15.43 24.57
N ASN A 236 0.23 -16.13 25.71
CA ASN A 236 1.39 -16.54 26.50
C ASN A 236 2.15 -17.70 25.84
N LEU A 237 3.33 -17.39 25.30
CA LEU A 237 4.18 -18.33 24.58
C LEU A 237 4.68 -19.49 25.46
N VAL A 238 4.98 -19.24 26.74
CA VAL A 238 5.48 -20.28 27.67
C VAL A 238 4.37 -21.28 28.00
N GLN A 239 3.16 -20.79 28.33
CA GLN A 239 2.02 -21.66 28.60
C GLN A 239 1.58 -22.45 27.36
N THR A 240 1.64 -21.83 26.19
CA THR A 240 1.32 -22.48 24.91
C THR A 240 2.28 -23.62 24.62
N ALA A 241 3.59 -23.39 24.78
CA ALA A 241 4.61 -24.43 24.59
C ALA A 241 4.40 -25.61 25.55
N GLN A 242 4.08 -25.34 26.81
CA GLN A 242 3.78 -26.37 27.80
C GLN A 242 2.53 -27.20 27.43
N LYS A 243 1.43 -26.54 27.02
CA LYS A 243 0.19 -27.22 26.63
C LYS A 243 0.34 -28.06 25.36
N LEU A 244 1.16 -27.62 24.41
CA LEU A 244 1.44 -28.34 23.17
C LEU A 244 2.57 -29.36 23.31
N PHE A 245 3.13 -29.54 24.51
CA PHE A 245 4.31 -30.37 24.78
C PHE A 245 5.49 -30.07 23.83
N MET A 246 5.61 -28.80 23.40
CA MET A 246 6.67 -28.33 22.53
C MET A 246 7.75 -27.61 23.31
N HIS A 247 8.99 -27.69 22.82
CA HIS A 247 10.04 -26.82 23.32
C HIS A 247 9.77 -25.37 22.90
N ARG A 248 10.05 -24.41 23.79
CA ARG A 248 9.87 -22.96 23.53
C ARG A 248 10.49 -22.53 22.20
N ASN A 249 11.71 -22.97 21.92
CA ASN A 249 12.43 -22.61 20.69
C ASN A 249 11.77 -23.21 19.44
N SER A 250 11.20 -24.41 19.55
CA SER A 250 10.51 -25.06 18.43
C SER A 250 9.20 -24.35 18.12
N LEU A 251 8.44 -23.94 19.16
CA LEU A 251 7.26 -23.10 18.97
C LEU A 251 7.65 -21.77 18.33
N GLN A 252 8.67 -21.10 18.86
CA GLN A 252 9.13 -19.81 18.33
C GLN A 252 9.55 -19.92 16.85
N TYR A 253 10.32 -20.94 16.48
CA TYR A 253 10.69 -21.18 15.09
C TYR A 253 9.47 -21.34 14.17
N LYS A 254 8.43 -22.06 14.62
CA LYS A 254 7.18 -22.19 13.85
C LYS A 254 6.43 -20.86 13.71
N LEU A 255 6.38 -20.06 14.78
CA LEU A 255 5.76 -18.72 14.75
C LEU A 255 6.51 -17.79 13.79
N ASP A 256 7.84 -17.74 13.88
CA ASP A 256 8.68 -16.89 13.03
C ASP A 256 8.59 -17.33 11.55
N LYS A 257 8.48 -18.64 11.29
CA LYS A 257 8.22 -19.17 9.94
C LYS A 257 6.83 -18.82 9.41
N PHE A 258 5.80 -18.85 10.26
CA PHE A 258 4.46 -18.43 9.86
C PHE A 258 4.42 -16.92 9.58
N GLN A 259 5.08 -16.12 10.42
CA GLN A 259 5.21 -14.67 10.24
C GLN A 259 5.94 -14.33 8.92
N SER A 260 7.00 -15.05 8.56
CA SER A 260 7.71 -14.77 7.30
C SER A 260 6.92 -15.15 6.04
N LEU A 261 5.95 -16.07 6.15
CA LEU A 261 5.10 -16.48 5.04
C LEU A 261 3.82 -15.63 4.93
N SER A 262 3.19 -15.35 6.08
CA SER A 262 1.89 -14.70 6.16
C SER A 262 1.96 -13.20 6.48
N GLY A 263 3.11 -12.68 6.92
CA GLY A 263 3.25 -11.33 7.44
C GLY A 263 2.64 -11.09 8.82
N LEU A 264 1.89 -12.06 9.36
CA LEU A 264 1.17 -11.94 10.63
C LEU A 264 2.03 -12.40 11.81
N ASN A 265 2.16 -11.55 12.82
CA ASN A 265 2.90 -11.87 14.02
C ASN A 265 1.94 -12.32 15.12
N LEU A 266 1.78 -13.63 15.31
CA LEU A 266 0.89 -14.21 16.32
C LEU A 266 1.22 -13.81 17.77
N LYS A 267 2.35 -13.15 18.03
CA LYS A 267 2.67 -12.54 19.33
C LYS A 267 1.81 -11.30 19.61
N ASN A 268 1.36 -10.61 18.55
CA ASN A 268 0.40 -9.52 18.62
C ASN A 268 -1.02 -10.08 18.78
N LEU A 269 -1.78 -9.51 19.71
CA LEU A 269 -3.14 -9.99 19.99
C LEU A 269 -4.09 -9.76 18.80
N ASP A 270 -3.94 -8.66 18.06
CA ASP A 270 -4.77 -8.37 16.89
C ASP A 270 -4.57 -9.42 15.78
N ASP A 271 -3.30 -9.73 15.47
CA ASP A 271 -2.93 -10.76 14.48
C ASP A 271 -3.42 -12.15 14.91
N LEU A 272 -3.26 -12.47 16.21
CA LEU A 272 -3.72 -13.74 16.78
C LEU A 272 -5.25 -13.85 16.75
N ALA A 273 -5.97 -12.77 17.08
CA ALA A 273 -7.43 -12.72 17.05
C ALA A 273 -7.94 -12.94 15.63
N PHE A 274 -7.33 -12.28 14.64
CA PHE A 274 -7.69 -12.46 13.24
C PHE A 274 -7.47 -13.91 12.80
N CYS A 275 -6.28 -14.48 13.05
CA CYS A 275 -5.99 -15.87 12.72
C CYS A 275 -6.96 -16.84 13.42
N HIS A 276 -7.29 -16.60 14.68
CA HIS A 276 -8.23 -17.44 15.41
C HIS A 276 -9.65 -17.34 14.85
N LEU A 277 -10.12 -16.15 14.46
CA LEU A 277 -11.42 -16.00 13.80
C LEU A 277 -11.48 -16.76 12.48
N LEU A 278 -10.39 -16.81 11.71
CA LEU A 278 -10.33 -17.65 10.52
C LEU A 278 -10.49 -19.13 10.88
N THR A 279 -9.82 -19.63 11.93
CA THR A 279 -9.96 -21.03 12.37
C THR A 279 -11.39 -21.42 12.79
N LEU A 280 -12.20 -20.46 13.23
CA LEU A 280 -13.58 -20.71 13.68
C LEU A 280 -14.59 -20.74 12.52
N ASN A 281 -14.24 -20.15 11.37
CA ASN A 281 -15.12 -20.03 10.20
C ASN A 281 -14.62 -20.85 9.00
N SER A 282 -13.59 -21.68 9.19
CA SER A 282 -13.07 -22.65 8.22
C SER A 282 -13.92 -23.93 8.15
#